data_AF-A0A9R0ZEL8-F1
#
_entry.id   AF-A0A9R0ZEL8-F1
#
_cell.length_a   1.000
_cell.length_b   1.000
_cell.length_c   1.000
_cell.angle_alpha   90.00
_cell.angle_beta   90.00
_cell.angle_gamma   90.00
#
_symmetry.space_group_name_H-M   'P 1'
#
loop_
_entity.id
_entity.type
_entity.pdbx_description
1 polymer ?
#
loop_
_entity_poly.entity_id
_entity_poly.type
_entity_poly.pdbx_seq_one_letter_code
_entity_poly.pdbx_strand_id
1 'polypeptide(L)'
;MILIARELRLRDIGGIIVVDFIDMTDDSNKRLIYEEMKKAVEKDRSTVGVSELSKLGLMEITRKRVRPSVTFMISEPCPCCHGIGRVEALDTSFSKIEREICRRLAVSGHNPDPEKPKLWPRFLLRVDHEMCTYLTSGKRTKLGILSSSLKVWVLLKIARGFTRGAFELLPYSDQKDTDEQKELSPESPPPREAGRPRLSVFPIKKWMSRAKRAK
;
A
#
# COMPACT_ATOMS: atom_id res chain seq x y z
N MET A 1 12.00 -1.25 27.29
CA MET A 1 10.60 -1.33 27.78
C MET A 1 9.67 -0.32 27.12
N ILE A 2 9.99 0.98 27.16
CA ILE A 2 9.11 2.06 26.64
C ILE A 2 8.67 1.84 25.19
N LEU A 3 9.59 1.41 24.31
CA LEU A 3 9.28 1.13 22.91
C LEU A 3 8.25 0.02 22.75
N ILE A 4 8.39 -1.09 23.50
CA ILE A 4 7.46 -2.22 23.45
C ILE A 4 6.07 -1.76 23.87
N ALA A 5 5.95 -1.13 25.05
CA ALA A 5 4.67 -0.64 25.54
C ALA A 5 4.03 0.40 24.59
N ARG A 6 4.84 1.24 23.94
CA ARG A 6 4.37 2.20 22.92
C ARG A 6 3.84 1.49 21.68
N GLU A 7 4.56 0.50 21.14
CA GLU A 7 4.12 -0.24 19.95
C GLU A 7 2.85 -1.05 20.22
N LEU A 8 2.70 -1.66 21.41
CA LEU A 8 1.46 -2.34 21.80
C LEU A 8 0.24 -1.40 21.71
N ARG A 9 0.38 -0.16 22.19
CA ARG A 9 -0.67 0.87 22.13
C ARG A 9 -0.92 1.36 20.70
N LEU A 10 0.14 1.71 19.97
CA LEU A 10 0.03 2.28 18.62
C LEU A 10 -0.58 1.28 17.63
N ARG A 11 -0.21 0.01 17.73
CA ARG A 11 -0.67 -1.05 16.82
C ARG A 11 -1.91 -1.79 17.30
N ASP A 12 -2.35 -1.51 18.52
CA ASP A 12 -3.42 -2.23 19.21
C ASP A 12 -3.22 -3.75 19.22
N ILE A 13 -2.03 -4.15 19.64
CA ILE A 13 -1.73 -5.58 19.81
C ILE A 13 -2.40 -6.02 21.11
N GLY A 14 -3.13 -7.12 21.06
CA GLY A 14 -3.88 -7.66 22.20
C GLY A 14 -3.96 -9.17 22.12
N GLY A 15 -4.23 -9.80 23.26
CA GLY A 15 -4.08 -11.24 23.49
C GLY A 15 -2.82 -11.53 24.30
N ILE A 16 -2.28 -12.74 24.12
CA ILE A 16 -1.05 -13.19 24.75
C ILE A 16 0.12 -12.74 23.88
N ILE A 17 1.06 -12.02 24.47
CA ILE A 17 2.26 -11.50 23.84
C ILE A 17 3.44 -12.09 24.60
N VAL A 18 4.38 -12.69 23.87
CA VAL A 18 5.63 -13.22 24.43
C VAL A 18 6.76 -12.32 23.95
N VAL A 19 7.56 -11.82 24.89
CA VAL A 19 8.74 -11.00 24.63
C VAL A 19 9.97 -11.78 25.06
N ASP A 20 10.87 -12.01 24.12
CA ASP A 20 12.16 -12.63 24.37
C ASP A 20 13.19 -11.54 24.71
N PHE A 21 13.66 -11.53 25.95
CA PHE A 21 14.69 -10.59 26.38
C PHE A 21 16.07 -11.22 26.26
N ILE A 22 17.09 -10.39 26.06
CA ILE A 22 18.48 -10.84 26.05
C ILE A 22 18.79 -11.54 27.38
N ASP A 23 19.52 -12.66 27.29
CA ASP A 23 19.92 -13.45 28.44
C ASP A 23 20.61 -12.59 29.50
N MET A 24 20.16 -12.75 30.74
CA MET A 24 20.76 -12.11 31.92
C MET A 24 21.10 -13.18 32.95
N THR A 25 22.33 -13.11 33.45
CA THR A 25 22.83 -14.00 34.51
C THR A 25 22.37 -13.57 35.90
N ASP A 26 22.21 -12.26 36.12
CA ASP A 26 21.80 -11.70 37.40
C ASP A 26 20.27 -11.52 37.47
N ASP A 27 19.66 -12.09 38.52
CA ASP A 27 18.23 -11.99 38.78
C ASP A 27 17.79 -10.57 39.17
N SER A 28 18.71 -9.74 39.67
CA SER A 28 18.41 -8.33 39.95
C SER A 28 18.02 -7.57 38.66
N ASN A 29 18.69 -7.87 37.56
CA ASN A 29 18.41 -7.28 36.25
C ASN A 29 17.07 -7.76 35.68
N LYS A 30 16.73 -9.04 35.87
CA LYS A 30 15.42 -9.58 35.48
C LYS A 30 14.29 -8.86 36.21
N ARG A 31 14.46 -8.64 37.52
CA ARG A 31 13.48 -7.91 38.34
C ARG A 31 13.35 -6.44 37.90
N LEU A 32 14.46 -5.79 37.56
CA LEU A 32 14.45 -4.42 37.04
C LEU A 32 13.65 -4.34 35.72
N ILE A 33 13.85 -5.29 34.81
CA ILE A 33 13.08 -5.34 33.55
C ILE A 33 11.58 -5.49 33.81
N TYR A 34 11.19 -6.37 34.72
CA TYR A 34 9.80 -6.56 35.11
C TYR A 34 9.17 -5.26 35.64
N GLU A 35 9.82 -4.59 36.60
CA GLU A 35 9.31 -3.34 37.17
C GLU A 35 9.23 -2.22 36.13
N GLU A 36 10.24 -2.08 35.27
CA GLU A 36 10.23 -1.07 34.21
C GLU A 36 9.18 -1.37 33.13
N MET A 37 8.91 -2.64 32.85
CA MET A 37 7.82 -3.00 31.93
C MET A 37 6.46 -2.69 32.54
N LYS A 38 6.25 -3.01 33.82
CA LYS A 38 5.03 -2.70 34.58
C LYS A 38 4.73 -1.20 34.58
N LYS A 39 5.72 -0.36 34.87
CA LYS A 39 5.60 1.11 34.78
C LYS A 39 5.30 1.59 33.35
N ALA A 40 5.93 0.98 32.35
CA ALA A 40 5.76 1.40 30.96
C ALA A 40 4.35 1.12 30.39
N VAL A 41 3.68 0.07 30.88
CA VAL A 41 2.32 -0.31 30.48
C VAL A 41 1.22 0.37 31.30
N GLU A 42 1.55 0.99 32.43
CA GLU A 42 0.58 1.71 33.28
C GLU A 42 -0.17 2.84 32.54
N LYS A 43 0.47 3.43 31.52
CA LYS A 43 -0.14 4.44 30.64
C LYS A 43 -1.11 3.85 29.59
N ASP A 44 -1.26 2.53 29.51
CA ASP A 44 -2.20 1.88 28.59
C ASP A 44 -3.63 1.99 29.12
N ARG A 45 -4.58 2.24 28.22
CA ARG A 45 -6.00 2.31 28.55
C ARG A 45 -6.63 0.93 28.70
N SER A 46 -6.03 -0.09 28.09
CA SER A 46 -6.50 -1.48 28.19
C SER A 46 -5.90 -2.16 29.40
N THR A 47 -6.61 -3.13 29.98
CA THR A 47 -6.06 -3.96 31.06
C THR A 47 -4.87 -4.76 30.53
N VAL A 48 -3.71 -4.58 31.17
CA VAL A 48 -2.46 -5.29 30.85
C VAL A 48 -1.98 -6.05 32.09
N GLY A 49 -1.75 -7.36 31.93
CA GLY A 49 -1.01 -8.19 32.88
C GLY A 49 0.40 -8.42 32.38
N VAL A 50 1.39 -8.32 33.27
CA VAL A 50 2.81 -8.59 32.98
C VAL A 50 3.28 -9.65 33.96
N SER A 51 3.95 -10.68 33.45
CA SER A 51 4.58 -11.73 34.26
C SER A 51 6.08 -11.46 34.47
N GLU A 52 6.67 -12.12 35.47
CA GLU A 52 8.12 -12.16 35.62
C GLU A 52 8.78 -12.94 34.47
N LEU A 53 10.08 -12.73 34.26
CA LEU A 53 10.80 -13.48 33.23
C LEU A 53 10.89 -14.96 33.61
N SER A 54 10.55 -15.82 32.65
CA SER A 54 10.72 -17.26 32.76
C SER A 54 12.21 -17.64 32.82
N LYS A 55 12.47 -18.91 33.14
CA LYS A 55 13.83 -19.49 33.09
C LYS A 55 14.48 -19.42 31.71
N LEU A 56 13.67 -19.29 30.66
CA LEU A 56 14.13 -19.18 29.27
C LEU A 56 14.29 -17.72 28.81
N GLY A 57 14.18 -16.73 29.71
CA GLY A 57 14.29 -15.31 29.35
C GLY A 57 13.03 -14.69 28.75
N LEU A 58 11.95 -15.48 28.62
CA LEU A 58 10.68 -15.02 28.05
C LEU A 58 9.81 -14.32 29.09
N MET A 59 9.23 -13.19 28.73
CA MET A 59 8.19 -12.48 29.49
C MET A 59 6.84 -12.61 28.79
N GLU A 60 5.82 -13.06 29.53
CA GLU A 60 4.45 -13.11 29.06
C GLU A 60 3.70 -11.83 29.45
N ILE A 61 2.99 -11.26 28.48
CA ILE A 61 2.16 -10.07 28.65
C ILE A 61 0.77 -10.39 28.11
N THR A 62 -0.26 -10.14 28.91
CA THR A 62 -1.66 -10.29 28.49
C THR A 62 -2.26 -8.89 28.35
N ARG A 63 -2.77 -8.55 27.17
CA ARG A 63 -3.45 -7.26 26.94
C ARG A 63 -4.86 -7.49 26.42
N LYS A 64 -5.87 -6.97 27.12
CA LYS A 64 -7.28 -7.10 26.70
C LYS A 64 -7.47 -6.48 25.32
N ARG A 65 -8.03 -7.25 24.39
CA ARG A 65 -8.31 -6.79 23.03
C ARG A 65 -9.65 -6.04 23.01
N VAL A 66 -9.60 -4.76 22.63
CA VAL A 66 -10.80 -3.89 22.57
C VAL A 66 -11.26 -3.68 21.12
N ARG A 67 -10.32 -3.68 20.16
CA ARG A 67 -10.59 -3.49 18.73
C ARG A 67 -9.70 -4.40 17.87
N PRO A 68 -9.98 -4.54 16.57
CA PRO A 68 -9.05 -5.20 15.65
C PRO A 68 -7.70 -4.49 15.64
N SER A 69 -6.61 -5.25 15.54
CA SER A 69 -5.25 -4.67 15.46
C SER A 69 -5.09 -3.84 14.20
N VAL A 70 -4.19 -2.86 14.23
CA VAL A 70 -3.92 -1.99 13.08
C VAL A 70 -3.49 -2.80 11.86
N THR A 71 -2.63 -3.80 12.05
CA THR A 71 -2.24 -4.71 10.97
C THR A 71 -3.46 -5.34 10.30
N PHE A 72 -4.45 -5.79 11.06
CA PHE A 72 -5.66 -6.38 10.48
C PHE A 72 -6.49 -5.37 9.69
N MET A 73 -6.50 -4.09 10.09
CA MET A 73 -7.23 -3.04 9.37
C MET A 73 -6.56 -2.62 8.05
N ILE A 74 -5.23 -2.68 7.97
CA ILE A 74 -4.48 -2.24 6.78
C ILE A 74 -4.08 -3.39 5.84
N SER A 75 -4.41 -4.63 6.20
CA SER A 75 -4.03 -5.83 5.44
C SER A 75 -5.21 -6.77 5.28
N GLU A 76 -5.17 -7.56 4.22
CA GLU A 76 -6.15 -8.59 3.92
C GLU A 76 -5.45 -9.97 3.81
N PRO A 77 -6.18 -11.08 3.94
CA PRO A 77 -5.63 -12.42 3.74
C PRO A 77 -4.97 -12.53 2.36
N CYS A 78 -3.77 -13.10 2.31
CA CYS A 78 -3.05 -13.27 1.05
C CYS A 78 -3.80 -14.26 0.14
N PRO A 79 -4.17 -13.87 -1.09
CA PRO A 79 -4.86 -14.76 -2.01
C PRO A 79 -3.95 -15.89 -2.52
N CYS A 80 -2.63 -15.67 -2.60
CA CYS A 80 -1.68 -16.64 -3.14
C CYS A 80 -1.43 -17.83 -2.20
N CYS A 81 -1.40 -17.57 -0.88
CA CYS A 81 -1.19 -18.61 0.12
C CYS A 81 -2.45 -18.91 0.94
N HIS A 82 -3.63 -18.58 0.42
CA HIS A 82 -4.93 -18.89 1.02
C HIS A 82 -5.06 -18.44 2.49
N GLY A 83 -4.50 -17.26 2.81
CA GLY A 83 -4.59 -16.68 4.15
C GLY A 83 -3.57 -17.17 5.19
N ILE A 84 -2.59 -18.00 4.81
CA ILE A 84 -1.43 -18.30 5.68
C ILE A 84 -0.67 -17.01 6.02
N GLY A 85 -0.58 -16.09 5.06
CA GLY A 85 -0.03 -14.74 5.23
C GLY A 85 -1.07 -13.66 5.00
N ARG A 86 -0.66 -12.41 5.20
CA ARG A 86 -1.46 -11.22 4.91
C ARG A 86 -0.69 -10.28 3.98
N VAL A 87 -1.41 -9.62 3.10
CA VAL A 87 -0.90 -8.64 2.14
C VAL A 87 -1.54 -7.29 2.40
N GLU A 88 -0.91 -6.20 1.97
CA GLU A 88 -1.52 -4.88 2.10
C GLU A 88 -2.87 -4.83 1.40
N ALA A 89 -3.87 -4.27 2.09
CA ALA A 89 -5.21 -4.15 1.56
C ALA A 89 -5.25 -3.13 0.42
N LEU A 90 -5.97 -3.43 -0.66
CA LEU A 90 -6.10 -2.51 -1.80
C LEU A 90 -6.64 -1.12 -1.40
N ASP A 91 -7.57 -1.06 -0.43
CA ASP A 91 -8.05 0.22 0.13
C ASP A 91 -6.91 1.03 0.81
N THR A 92 -5.98 0.35 1.48
CA THR A 92 -4.83 1.01 2.13
C THR A 92 -3.88 1.58 1.08
N SER A 93 -3.55 0.80 0.06
CA SER A 93 -2.71 1.26 -1.05
C SER A 93 -3.38 2.37 -1.84
N PHE A 94 -4.72 2.34 -1.99
CA PHE A 94 -5.49 3.43 -2.57
C PHE A 94 -5.31 4.72 -1.75
N SER A 95 -5.53 4.69 -0.44
CA SER A 95 -5.30 5.87 0.42
C SER A 95 -3.85 6.39 0.36
N LYS A 96 -2.86 5.51 0.17
CA LYS A 96 -1.47 5.95 -0.05
C LYS A 96 -1.31 6.71 -1.37
N ILE A 97 -1.94 6.25 -2.45
CA ILE A 97 -1.95 6.94 -3.75
C ILE A 97 -2.57 8.33 -3.60
N GLU A 98 -3.74 8.44 -2.94
CA GLU A 98 -4.40 9.73 -2.71
C GLU A 98 -3.47 10.70 -1.96
N ARG A 99 -2.85 10.24 -0.87
CA ARG A 99 -1.91 11.05 -0.07
C ARG A 99 -0.69 11.49 -0.86
N GLU A 100 -0.13 10.61 -1.68
CA GLU A 100 1.04 10.93 -2.52
C GLU A 100 0.70 11.98 -3.58
N ILE A 101 -0.48 11.90 -4.20
CA ILE A 101 -0.97 12.95 -5.11
C ILE A 101 -1.11 14.28 -4.36
N CYS A 102 -1.80 14.29 -3.22
CA CYS A 102 -1.96 15.50 -2.39
C CYS A 102 -0.61 16.11 -2.00
N ARG A 103 0.36 15.29 -1.62
CA ARG A 103 1.71 15.73 -1.27
C ARG A 103 2.40 16.42 -2.45
N ARG A 104 2.28 15.88 -3.66
CA ARG A 104 2.87 16.50 -4.87
C ARG A 104 2.18 17.79 -5.27
N LEU A 105 0.86 17.88 -5.11
CA LEU A 105 0.12 19.11 -5.33
C LEU A 105 0.58 20.22 -4.38
N ALA A 106 0.76 19.89 -3.10
CA ALA A 106 1.24 20.83 -2.09
C ALA A 106 2.65 21.38 -2.41
N VAL A 107 3.57 20.52 -2.88
CA VAL A 107 4.93 20.94 -3.27
C VAL A 107 4.94 21.81 -4.54
N SER A 108 4.04 21.52 -5.48
CA SER A 108 4.02 22.21 -6.79
C SER A 108 3.33 23.59 -6.75
N GLY A 109 2.82 24.01 -5.59
CA GLY A 109 2.17 25.32 -5.40
C GLY A 109 0.93 25.55 -6.28
N HIS A 110 0.40 24.51 -6.91
CA HIS A 110 -0.80 24.61 -7.73
C HIS A 110 -2.02 24.61 -6.81
N ASN A 111 -2.68 25.77 -6.69
CA ASN A 111 -4.09 25.82 -6.30
C ASN A 111 -4.91 25.52 -7.55
N PRO A 112 -5.53 24.33 -7.69
CA PRO A 112 -6.32 24.02 -8.86
C PRO A 112 -7.58 24.89 -8.84
N ASP A 113 -7.62 25.92 -9.67
CA ASP A 113 -8.82 26.75 -9.84
C ASP A 113 -9.98 25.87 -10.34
N PRO A 114 -11.15 25.90 -9.67
CA PRO A 114 -12.28 25.05 -10.01
C PRO A 114 -12.88 25.34 -11.40
N GLU A 115 -12.59 26.51 -11.98
CA GLU A 115 -13.19 26.98 -13.23
C GLU A 115 -12.43 26.57 -14.51
N LYS A 116 -11.21 26.01 -14.41
CA LYS A 116 -10.39 25.64 -15.59
C LYS A 116 -9.86 24.19 -15.53
N PRO A 117 -10.68 23.18 -15.89
CA PRO A 117 -10.28 21.77 -15.87
C PRO A 117 -9.15 21.37 -16.83
N LYS A 118 -8.80 22.23 -17.80
CA LYS A 118 -7.64 22.04 -18.69
C LYS A 118 -6.29 22.25 -18.01
N LEU A 119 -6.26 22.97 -16.89
CA LEU A 119 -5.05 23.28 -16.12
C LEU A 119 -4.81 22.31 -14.98
N TRP A 120 -5.68 21.32 -14.80
CA TRP A 120 -5.53 20.33 -13.74
C TRP A 120 -4.22 19.56 -13.92
N PRO A 121 -3.42 19.42 -12.86
CA PRO A 121 -2.19 18.64 -12.89
C PRO A 121 -2.47 17.21 -13.38
N ARG A 122 -1.60 16.74 -14.26
CA ARG A 122 -1.71 15.43 -14.87
C ARG A 122 -0.65 14.51 -14.26
N PHE A 123 -1.06 13.32 -13.85
CA PHE A 123 -0.18 12.31 -13.27
C PHE A 123 -0.30 10.99 -14.03
N LEU A 124 0.80 10.29 -14.20
CA LEU A 124 0.84 8.90 -14.64
C LEU A 124 0.98 8.01 -13.41
N LEU A 125 -0.01 7.16 -13.18
CA LEU A 125 -0.07 6.18 -12.11
C LEU A 125 0.21 4.78 -12.69
N ARG A 126 1.34 4.20 -12.29
CA ARG A 126 1.71 2.82 -12.63
C ARG A 126 1.38 1.90 -11.48
N VAL A 127 0.61 0.86 -11.76
CA VAL A 127 0.12 -0.11 -10.77
C VAL A 127 0.15 -1.52 -11.35
N ASP A 128 -0.02 -2.50 -10.47
CA ASP A 128 -0.25 -3.89 -10.84
C ASP A 128 -1.67 -4.13 -11.40
N HIS A 129 -1.93 -5.35 -11.88
CA HIS A 129 -3.20 -5.71 -12.49
C HIS A 129 -4.37 -5.71 -11.50
N GLU A 130 -4.17 -6.16 -10.25
CA GLU A 130 -5.25 -6.24 -9.26
C GLU A 130 -5.70 -4.83 -8.86
N MET A 131 -4.74 -3.94 -8.61
CA MET A 131 -5.03 -2.54 -8.32
C MET A 131 -5.71 -1.83 -9.50
N CYS A 132 -5.29 -2.10 -10.75
CA CYS A 132 -5.96 -1.55 -11.92
C CYS A 132 -7.44 -1.95 -11.97
N THR A 133 -7.72 -3.23 -11.76
CA THR A 133 -9.09 -3.77 -11.72
C THR A 133 -9.89 -3.13 -10.58
N TYR A 134 -9.29 -3.00 -9.40
CA TYR A 134 -9.92 -2.36 -8.24
C TYR A 134 -10.25 -0.88 -8.49
N LEU A 135 -9.32 -0.10 -9.07
CA LEU A 135 -9.50 1.32 -9.37
C LEU A 135 -10.58 1.57 -10.43
N THR A 136 -10.72 0.66 -11.39
CA THR A 136 -11.66 0.75 -12.51
C THR A 136 -12.99 0.02 -12.27
N SER A 137 -13.12 -0.64 -11.12
CA SER A 137 -14.34 -1.36 -10.75
C SER A 137 -15.54 -0.41 -10.51
N GLY A 138 -16.73 -0.83 -10.92
CA GLY A 138 -18.01 -0.15 -10.64
C GLY A 138 -18.43 0.93 -11.64
N LYS A 139 -19.67 1.42 -11.49
CA LYS A 139 -20.24 2.48 -12.36
C LYS A 139 -19.63 3.86 -12.10
N ARG A 140 -19.25 4.14 -10.85
CA ARG A 140 -18.42 5.29 -10.46
C ARG A 140 -17.09 4.72 -10.00
N THR A 141 -16.10 4.78 -10.86
CA THR A 141 -14.78 4.23 -10.58
C THR A 141 -14.12 5.01 -9.44
N LYS A 142 -13.40 4.30 -8.56
CA LYS A 142 -12.64 4.94 -7.46
C LYS A 142 -11.65 5.96 -8.00
N LEU A 143 -11.03 5.67 -9.14
CA LEU A 143 -10.17 6.60 -9.86
C LEU A 143 -10.91 7.86 -10.32
N GLY A 144 -12.15 7.72 -10.82
CA GLY A 144 -12.99 8.84 -11.25
C GLY A 144 -13.41 9.74 -10.09
N ILE A 145 -13.72 9.15 -8.93
CA ILE A 145 -13.99 9.87 -7.68
C ILE A 145 -12.74 10.63 -7.23
N LEU A 146 -11.59 9.96 -7.20
CA LEU A 146 -10.30 10.55 -6.82
C LEU A 146 -9.93 11.74 -7.72
N SER A 147 -9.99 11.55 -9.03
CA SER A 147 -9.72 12.59 -10.03
C SER A 147 -10.64 13.80 -9.87
N SER A 148 -11.93 13.57 -9.61
CA SER A 148 -12.92 14.64 -9.43
C SER A 148 -12.76 15.38 -8.10
N SER A 149 -12.37 14.68 -7.04
CA SER A 149 -12.19 15.22 -5.69
C SER A 149 -10.92 16.05 -5.59
N LEU A 150 -9.79 15.53 -6.08
CA LEU A 150 -8.50 16.23 -6.04
C LEU A 150 -8.27 17.18 -7.21
N LYS A 151 -9.20 17.23 -8.19
CA LYS A 151 -9.11 18.09 -9.37
C LYS A 151 -7.81 17.84 -10.17
N VAL A 152 -7.55 16.57 -10.44
CA VAL A 152 -6.35 16.10 -11.15
C VAL A 152 -6.74 15.13 -12.27
N TRP A 153 -5.93 15.05 -13.32
CA TRP A 153 -6.03 13.98 -14.30
C TRP A 153 -5.06 12.87 -13.94
N VAL A 154 -5.56 11.64 -13.80
CA VAL A 154 -4.72 10.47 -13.52
C VAL A 154 -4.82 9.51 -14.70
N LEU A 155 -3.71 9.30 -15.39
CA LEU A 155 -3.56 8.28 -16.42
C LEU A 155 -3.07 6.99 -15.77
N LEU A 156 -3.75 5.88 -16.04
CA LEU A 156 -3.43 4.58 -15.45
C LEU A 156 -2.62 3.73 -16.43
N LYS A 157 -1.49 3.16 -15.99
CA LYS A 157 -0.68 2.22 -16.79
C LYS A 157 -0.38 0.97 -15.97
N ILE A 158 -0.65 -0.20 -16.55
CA ILE A 158 -0.32 -1.48 -15.90
C ILE A 158 1.17 -1.75 -16.12
N ALA A 159 1.90 -2.04 -15.06
CA ALA A 159 3.31 -2.41 -15.12
C ALA A 159 3.54 -3.79 -14.50
N ARG A 160 4.40 -4.59 -15.13
CA ARG A 160 4.82 -5.90 -14.60
C ARG A 160 5.93 -5.71 -13.56
N GLY A 161 6.01 -6.61 -12.59
CA GLY A 161 7.03 -6.59 -11.52
C GLY A 161 6.66 -5.78 -10.28
N PHE A 162 5.45 -5.22 -10.21
CA PHE A 162 4.94 -4.59 -8.99
C PHE A 162 4.34 -5.65 -8.05
N THR A 163 4.75 -5.63 -6.78
CA THR A 163 4.09 -6.40 -5.71
C THR A 163 2.75 -5.73 -5.35
N ARG A 164 1.79 -6.49 -4.81
CA ARG A 164 0.50 -5.95 -4.36
C ARG A 164 0.71 -4.77 -3.41
N GLY A 165 0.13 -3.62 -3.77
CA GLY A 165 0.22 -2.36 -3.02
C GLY A 165 1.42 -1.46 -3.37
N ALA A 166 2.36 -1.93 -4.19
CA ALA A 166 3.37 -1.07 -4.79
C ALA A 166 2.76 -0.26 -5.94
N PHE A 167 3.15 1.01 -6.04
CA PHE A 167 2.74 1.90 -7.11
C PHE A 167 3.83 2.92 -7.40
N GLU A 168 3.83 3.47 -8.59
CA GLU A 168 4.70 4.58 -8.98
C GLU A 168 3.85 5.71 -9.53
N LEU A 169 4.08 6.92 -9.01
CA LEU A 169 3.42 8.13 -9.48
C LEU A 169 4.46 9.00 -10.19
N LEU A 170 4.17 9.46 -11.40
CA LEU A 170 5.04 10.35 -12.17
C LEU A 170 4.26 11.59 -12.61
N PRO A 171 4.86 12.79 -12.59
CA PRO A 171 4.24 13.94 -13.25
C PRO A 171 4.13 13.61 -14.74
N TYR A 172 2.94 13.80 -15.29
CA TYR A 172 2.73 13.54 -16.71
C TYR A 172 3.36 14.69 -17.50
N SER A 173 4.49 14.41 -18.12
CA SER A 173 5.03 15.25 -19.19
C SER A 173 4.41 14.75 -20.49
N ASP A 174 4.02 15.64 -21.41
CA ASP A 174 3.67 15.25 -22.78
C ASP A 174 4.93 14.74 -23.51
N GLN A 175 5.45 13.59 -23.11
CA GLN A 175 6.36 12.81 -23.92
C GLN A 175 5.50 11.82 -24.70
N LYS A 176 5.48 11.98 -26.01
CA LYS A 176 4.90 11.01 -26.95
C LYS A 176 5.35 9.61 -26.54
N ASP A 177 4.41 8.77 -26.12
CA ASP A 177 4.62 7.34 -25.89
C ASP A 177 5.22 6.73 -27.16
N THR A 178 6.54 6.53 -27.14
CA THR A 178 7.16 5.43 -27.87
C THR A 178 7.22 4.31 -26.85
N ASP A 179 6.43 3.27 -27.09
CA ASP A 179 6.47 2.03 -26.33
C ASP A 179 7.92 1.51 -26.26
N GLU A 180 8.49 1.47 -25.05
CA GLU A 180 9.52 0.49 -24.73
C GLU A 180 9.01 -0.39 -23.58
N GLN A 181 8.66 -1.60 -24.00
CA GLN A 181 8.43 -2.77 -23.18
C GLN A 181 9.72 -3.09 -22.41
N LYS A 182 9.61 -3.26 -21.10
CA LYS A 182 10.58 -4.06 -20.34
C LYS A 182 9.83 -5.25 -19.76
N GLU A 183 9.74 -6.31 -20.56
CA GLU A 183 9.53 -7.67 -20.06
C GLU A 183 10.86 -8.17 -19.47
N LEU A 184 10.77 -8.79 -18.30
CA LEU A 184 11.83 -9.57 -17.67
C LEU A 184 11.95 -10.90 -18.43
N SER A 185 13.15 -11.24 -18.92
CA SER A 185 13.47 -12.55 -19.52
C SER A 185 14.47 -13.32 -18.64
N PRO A 186 14.34 -14.65 -18.47
CA PRO A 186 15.48 -15.50 -18.21
C PRO A 186 16.08 -16.08 -19.51
N GLU A 187 17.41 -16.06 -19.54
CA GLU A 187 18.38 -16.84 -20.33
C GLU A 187 18.70 -16.48 -21.81
N SER A 188 20.00 -16.23 -22.01
CA SER A 188 20.80 -15.98 -23.22
C SER A 188 21.12 -17.28 -24.00
N PRO A 189 21.70 -17.31 -25.25
CA PRO A 189 22.70 -16.39 -25.83
C PRO A 189 22.53 -16.15 -27.37
N PRO A 190 23.57 -15.75 -28.18
CA PRO A 190 23.81 -14.36 -28.58
C PRO A 190 23.78 -14.21 -30.14
N PRO A 191 24.41 -13.20 -30.80
CA PRO A 191 23.66 -12.17 -31.54
C PRO A 191 23.96 -12.13 -33.05
N ARG A 192 23.11 -11.44 -33.83
CA ARG A 192 23.46 -10.24 -34.63
C ARG A 192 22.35 -9.84 -35.61
N GLU A 193 22.27 -8.52 -35.77
CA GLU A 193 21.29 -7.68 -36.47
C GLU A 193 20.99 -8.06 -37.92
N ALA A 194 19.74 -7.88 -38.36
CA ALA A 194 19.34 -6.79 -39.26
C ALA A 194 17.87 -6.93 -39.72
N GLY A 195 17.17 -5.78 -39.79
CA GLY A 195 16.01 -5.58 -40.68
C GLY A 195 14.61 -5.74 -40.08
N ARG A 196 13.96 -4.63 -39.70
CA ARG A 196 12.49 -4.55 -39.55
C ARG A 196 11.81 -4.63 -40.93
N PRO A 197 10.57 -5.16 -41.01
CA PRO A 197 9.47 -4.21 -41.18
C PRO A 197 8.19 -4.49 -40.36
N ARG A 198 7.65 -3.37 -39.86
CA ARG A 198 6.25 -2.90 -39.74
C ARG A 198 5.20 -3.73 -39.00
N LEU A 199 4.78 -3.17 -37.86
CA LEU A 199 3.56 -3.49 -37.10
C LEU A 199 2.35 -2.71 -37.64
N SER A 200 1.17 -3.34 -37.59
CA SER A 200 -0.13 -2.69 -37.76
C SER A 200 -0.82 -2.48 -36.41
N VAL A 201 -1.28 -1.25 -36.16
CA VAL A 201 -2.07 -0.87 -34.98
C VAL A 201 -3.49 -0.51 -35.43
N PHE A 202 -4.50 -1.10 -34.79
CA PHE A 202 -5.91 -0.69 -34.96
C PHE A 202 -6.39 0.12 -33.74
N PRO A 203 -6.94 1.34 -33.94
CA PRO A 203 -7.52 2.14 -32.87
C PRO A 203 -9.01 1.84 -32.66
N ILE A 204 -9.39 1.44 -31.44
CA ILE A 204 -10.80 1.33 -31.03
C ILE A 204 -11.27 2.70 -30.50
N LYS A 205 -11.79 3.53 -31.41
CA LYS A 205 -12.71 4.63 -31.09
C LYS A 205 -13.81 4.71 -32.15
N LYS A 206 -14.87 3.91 -31.99
CA LYS A 206 -16.26 4.23 -32.44
C LYS A 206 -17.23 3.14 -31.97
N TRP A 207 -17.86 3.33 -30.81
CA TRP A 207 -19.02 2.51 -30.40
C TRP A 207 -20.28 3.33 -30.03
N MET A 208 -20.38 4.63 -30.35
CA MET A 208 -21.65 5.37 -30.09
C MET A 208 -22.11 6.28 -31.23
N SER A 209 -22.11 5.79 -32.47
CA SER A 209 -22.80 6.51 -33.58
C SER A 209 -23.37 5.63 -34.70
N ARG A 210 -23.56 4.31 -34.51
CA ARG A 210 -24.08 3.42 -35.57
C ARG A 210 -25.29 2.55 -35.21
N ALA A 211 -26.01 2.85 -34.12
CA ALA A 211 -27.20 2.10 -33.70
C ALA A 211 -28.54 2.88 -33.80
N LYS A 212 -28.66 3.83 -34.74
CA LYS A 212 -29.96 4.42 -35.16
C LYS A 212 -29.99 4.64 -36.68
N ARG A 213 -29.90 3.54 -37.43
CA ARG A 213 -30.37 3.40 -38.82
C ARG A 213 -30.43 1.90 -39.14
N ALA A 214 -31.37 1.22 -38.51
CA ALA A 214 -31.84 -0.12 -38.84
C ALA A 214 -33.14 -0.40 -38.07
N LYS A 215 -34.19 0.33 -38.41
CA LYS A 215 -35.56 -0.16 -38.55
C LYS A 215 -36.32 0.85 -39.41
#